data_AF-A0A2E9WSC4-F1
#
_entry.id   AF-A0A2E9WSC4-F1
#
_cell.length_a   1.000
_cell.length_b   1.000
_cell.length_c   1.000
_cell.angle_alpha   90.00
_cell.angle_beta   90.00
_cell.angle_gamma   90.00
#
_symmetry.space_group_name_H-M   'P 1'
#
loop_
_entity.id
_entity.type
_entity.pdbx_description
1 polymer ?
#
loop_
_entity_poly.entity_id
_entity_poly.type
_entity_poly.pdbx_seq_one_letter_code
_entity_poly.pdbx_strand_id
1 'polypeptide(L)'
;MAEVKEITEKQVINIDEKDIERVNKFRSDFAEVTARIGEVEVERLNAQMILKNIEDAKDNLSEQFKSMRNEEVAITNEFKEKYGNGEFDIENGTFTPIA
;
A
#
# COMPACT_ATOMS: atom_id res chain seq x y z
N MET A 1 15.83 -54.38 63.01
CA MET A 1 16.27 -53.00 63.31
C MET A 1 16.55 -52.35 61.98
N ALA A 2 15.81 -51.28 61.70
CA ALA A 2 15.84 -50.55 60.46
C ALA A 2 17.11 -49.70 60.36
N GLU A 3 17.61 -49.53 59.14
CA GLU A 3 18.12 -48.24 58.71
C GLU A 3 17.85 -48.13 57.20
N VAL A 4 16.67 -47.59 56.90
CA VAL A 4 16.29 -47.10 55.58
C VAL A 4 17.08 -45.81 55.38
N LYS A 5 18.06 -45.81 54.48
CA LYS A 5 18.58 -44.56 53.91
C LYS A 5 17.63 -44.12 52.81
N GLU A 6 16.71 -43.23 53.16
CA GLU A 6 15.97 -42.41 52.20
C GLU A 6 16.97 -41.65 51.32
N ILE A 7 16.92 -41.87 50.02
CA ILE A 7 17.54 -40.98 49.04
C ILE A 7 16.40 -40.46 48.16
N THR A 8 15.87 -39.31 48.57
CA THR A 8 14.90 -38.52 47.82
C THR A 8 15.66 -37.58 46.89
N GLU A 9 16.39 -38.13 45.90
CA GLU A 9 17.01 -37.31 44.85
C GLU A 9 16.31 -37.59 43.52
N LYS A 10 15.63 -36.56 43.02
CA LYS A 10 14.97 -36.54 41.71
C LYS A 10 16.05 -36.86 40.66
N GLN A 11 16.00 -38.06 40.07
CA GLN A 11 16.95 -38.47 39.03
C GLN A 11 17.00 -37.42 37.92
N VAL A 12 18.17 -36.80 37.74
CA VAL A 12 18.42 -35.86 36.64
C VAL A 12 18.66 -36.68 35.39
N ILE A 13 17.71 -36.65 34.46
CA ILE A 13 17.85 -37.25 33.13
C ILE A 13 18.49 -36.20 32.23
N ASN A 14 19.67 -36.50 31.68
CA ASN A 14 20.34 -35.64 30.71
C ASN A 14 19.71 -35.83 29.32
N ILE A 15 19.50 -34.72 28.60
CA ILE A 15 19.00 -34.73 27.23
C ILE A 15 20.13 -35.11 26.28
N ASP A 16 19.83 -35.85 25.22
CA ASP A 16 20.79 -36.19 24.16
C ASP A 16 21.29 -34.92 23.46
N GLU A 17 22.58 -34.89 23.12
CA GLU A 17 23.22 -33.76 22.44
C GLU A 17 22.53 -33.43 21.10
N LYS A 18 22.02 -34.43 20.38
CA LYS A 18 21.27 -34.25 19.12
C LYS A 18 19.95 -33.52 19.33
N ASP A 19 19.27 -33.79 20.44
CA ASP A 19 18.01 -33.12 20.77
C ASP A 19 18.27 -31.66 21.18
N ILE A 20 19.37 -31.40 21.90
CA ILE A 20 19.80 -30.04 22.24
C ILE A 20 20.15 -29.25 20.97
N GLU A 21 20.92 -29.84 20.05
CA GLU A 21 21.28 -29.22 18.77
C GLU A 21 20.02 -28.89 17.93
N ARG A 22 19.08 -29.84 17.85
CA ARG A 22 17.82 -29.64 17.14
C ARG A 22 17.00 -28.49 17.71
N VAL A 23 16.90 -28.38 19.04
CA VAL A 23 16.20 -27.28 19.71
C VAL A 23 16.89 -25.95 19.45
N ASN A 24 18.22 -25.90 19.52
CA ASN A 24 18.97 -24.68 19.26
C ASN A 24 18.83 -24.21 17.81
N LYS A 25 18.90 -25.14 16.84
CA LYS A 25 18.64 -24.84 15.43
C LYS A 25 17.24 -24.27 15.23
N PHE A 26 16.21 -24.92 15.79
CA PHE A 26 14.84 -24.43 15.70
C PHE A 26 14.70 -23.01 16.26
N ARG A 27 15.31 -22.71 17.41
CA ARG A 27 15.27 -21.37 18.01
C ARG A 27 15.95 -20.32 17.12
N SER A 28 17.08 -20.68 16.50
CA SER A 28 17.77 -19.81 15.55
C SER A 28 16.90 -19.53 14.32
N ASP A 29 16.40 -20.59 13.68
CA ASP A 29 15.55 -20.51 12.49
C ASP A 29 14.28 -19.69 12.79
N PHE A 30 13.65 -19.90 13.95
CA PHE A 30 12.46 -19.16 14.37
C PHE A 30 12.76 -17.66 14.57
N ALA A 31 13.86 -17.34 15.23
CA ALA A 31 14.27 -15.95 15.46
C ALA A 31 14.59 -15.25 14.12
N GLU A 32 15.26 -15.93 13.21
CA GLU A 32 15.58 -15.42 11.87
C GLU A 32 14.31 -15.15 11.05
N VAL A 33 13.39 -16.12 10.99
CA VAL A 33 12.11 -15.94 10.27
C VAL A 33 11.30 -14.79 10.85
N THR A 34 11.25 -14.68 12.18
CA THR A 34 10.53 -13.59 12.85
C THR A 34 11.13 -12.23 12.51
N ALA A 35 12.45 -12.11 12.50
CA ALA A 35 13.14 -10.88 12.12
C ALA A 35 12.85 -10.49 10.66
N ARG A 36 12.96 -11.45 9.73
CA ARG A 36 12.65 -11.24 8.31
C ARG A 36 11.19 -10.84 8.06
N ILE A 37 10.25 -11.38 8.83
CA ILE A 37 8.84 -10.92 8.78
C ILE A 37 8.75 -9.44 9.15
N GLY A 38 9.47 -9.02 10.19
CA GLY A 38 9.52 -7.60 10.58
C GLY A 38 10.06 -6.70 9.46
N GLU A 39 11.13 -7.12 8.78
CA GLU A 39 11.69 -6.40 7.62
C GLU A 39 10.67 -6.28 6.48
N VAL A 40 9.99 -7.38 6.14
CA VAL A 40 8.95 -7.39 5.09
C VAL A 40 7.76 -6.48 5.45
N GLU A 41 7.35 -6.43 6.72
CA GLU A 41 6.26 -5.52 7.13
C GLU A 41 6.66 -4.04 7.00
N VAL A 42 7.92 -3.69 7.27
CA VAL A 42 8.42 -2.33 7.04
C VAL A 42 8.39 -1.98 5.54
N GLU A 43 8.86 -2.90 4.68
CA GLU A 43 8.79 -2.70 3.23
C GLU A 43 7.35 -2.55 2.73
N ARG A 44 6.44 -3.38 3.25
CA ARG A 44 5.01 -3.31 2.95
C ARG A 44 4.41 -1.96 3.33
N LEU A 45 4.73 -1.44 4.52
CA LEU A 45 4.27 -0.13 4.96
C LEU A 45 4.75 0.99 4.03
N ASN A 46 6.03 0.96 3.63
CA ASN A 46 6.58 1.93 2.68
C ASN A 46 5.85 1.87 1.32
N ALA A 47 5.61 0.67 0.81
CA ALA A 47 4.88 0.48 -0.45
C ALA A 47 3.44 1.01 -0.36
N GLN A 48 2.75 0.81 0.77
CA GLN A 48 1.41 1.35 1.00
C GLN A 48 1.38 2.87 1.01
N MET A 49 2.39 3.52 1.59
CA MET A 49 2.51 4.98 1.58
C MET A 49 2.68 5.51 0.15
N ILE A 50 3.51 4.85 -0.66
CA ILE A 50 3.69 5.22 -2.07
C ILE A 50 2.39 5.05 -2.85
N LEU A 51 1.70 3.92 -2.67
CA LEU A 51 0.43 3.66 -3.34
C LEU A 51 -0.61 4.72 -3.01
N LYS A 52 -0.74 5.10 -1.74
CA LYS A 52 -1.65 6.15 -1.30
C LYS A 52 -1.36 7.49 -1.98
N ASN A 53 -0.10 7.88 -2.09
CA ASN A 53 0.27 9.12 -2.78
C ASN A 53 -0.11 9.10 -4.28
N ILE A 54 0.00 7.94 -4.93
CA ILE A 54 -0.41 7.76 -6.32
C ILE A 54 -1.93 7.87 -6.45
N GLU A 55 -2.69 7.26 -5.53
CA GLU A 55 -4.14 7.34 -5.48
C GLU A 55 -4.62 8.78 -5.29
N ASP A 56 -4.04 9.51 -4.33
CA ASP A 56 -4.35 10.92 -4.06
C ASP A 56 -4.07 11.79 -5.30
N ALA A 57 -2.96 11.56 -6.00
CA ALA A 57 -2.62 12.28 -7.23
C ALA A 57 -3.61 11.98 -8.37
N LYS A 58 -4.01 10.71 -8.53
CA LYS A 58 -4.98 10.28 -9.54
C LYS A 58 -6.35 10.90 -9.28
N ASP A 59 -6.79 10.94 -8.03
CA ASP A 59 -8.08 11.52 -7.65
C ASP A 59 -8.08 13.04 -7.91
N ASN A 60 -7.01 13.73 -7.53
CA ASN A 60 -6.85 15.17 -7.82
C ASN A 60 -6.91 15.47 -9.33
N LEU A 61 -6.17 14.72 -10.15
CA LEU A 61 -6.21 14.87 -11.61
C LEU A 61 -7.60 14.55 -12.20
N SER A 62 -8.31 13.59 -11.61
CA SER A 62 -9.66 13.24 -12.03
C SER A 62 -10.66 14.35 -11.75
N GLU A 63 -10.51 15.05 -10.63
CA GLU A 63 -11.31 16.24 -10.31
C GLU A 63 -11.01 17.40 -11.25
N GLN A 64 -9.72 17.68 -11.52
CA GLN A 64 -9.31 18.69 -12.49
C GLN A 64 -9.90 18.41 -13.87
N PHE A 65 -9.82 17.17 -14.35
CA PHE A 65 -10.39 16.76 -15.64
C PHE A 65 -11.91 17.01 -15.71
N LYS A 66 -12.66 16.64 -14.66
CA LYS A 66 -14.10 16.90 -14.59
C LYS A 66 -14.40 18.40 -14.61
N SER A 67 -13.62 19.20 -13.89
CA SER A 67 -13.75 20.66 -13.88
C SER A 67 -13.53 21.24 -15.27
N MET A 68 -12.45 20.86 -15.96
CA MET A 68 -12.16 21.30 -17.33
C MET A 68 -13.28 20.92 -18.30
N ARG A 69 -13.85 19.72 -18.18
CA ARG A 69 -14.96 19.29 -19.03
C ARG A 69 -16.22 20.13 -18.81
N ASN A 70 -16.50 20.51 -17.57
CA ASN A 70 -17.62 21.40 -17.26
C ASN A 70 -17.37 22.81 -17.80
N GLU A 71 -16.15 23.32 -17.68
CA GLU A 71 -15.76 24.62 -18.22
C GLU A 71 -15.87 24.66 -19.75
N GLU A 72 -15.45 23.60 -20.45
CA GLU A 72 -15.62 23.48 -21.91
C GLU A 72 -17.09 23.56 -22.33
N VAL A 73 -17.99 22.89 -21.60
CA VAL A 73 -19.43 22.95 -21.86
C VAL A 73 -19.97 24.36 -21.57
N ALA A 74 -19.53 24.99 -20.48
CA ALA A 74 -19.91 26.36 -20.15
C ALA A 74 -19.48 27.35 -21.24
N ILE A 75 -18.22 27.30 -21.68
CA ILE A 75 -17.69 28.13 -22.77
C ILE A 75 -18.50 27.89 -24.05
N THR A 76 -18.75 26.64 -24.42
CA THR A 76 -19.52 26.32 -25.63
C THR A 76 -20.94 26.91 -25.57
N ASN A 77 -21.60 26.83 -24.42
CA ASN A 77 -22.93 27.40 -24.24
C ASN A 77 -22.89 28.94 -24.29
N GLU A 78 -21.93 29.57 -23.62
CA GLU A 78 -21.73 31.02 -23.69
C GLU A 78 -21.50 31.50 -25.13
N PHE A 79 -20.70 30.77 -25.91
CA PHE A 79 -20.40 31.11 -27.29
C PHE A 79 -21.65 30.97 -28.18
N LYS A 80 -22.44 29.91 -27.99
CA LYS A 80 -23.73 29.73 -28.67
C LYS A 80 -24.73 30.83 -28.31
N GLU A 81 -24.81 31.23 -27.04
CA GLU A 81 -25.70 32.32 -26.61
C GLU A 81 -25.27 33.68 -27.16
N LYS A 82 -23.96 33.97 -27.20
CA LYS A 82 -23.44 35.27 -27.65
C LYS A 82 -23.45 35.43 -29.17
N TYR A 83 -23.14 34.38 -29.93
CA TYR A 83 -22.90 34.48 -31.36
C TYR A 83 -23.84 33.62 -32.21
N GLY A 84 -24.58 32.69 -31.61
CA GLY A 84 -25.49 31.78 -32.31
C GLY A 84 -24.80 30.52 -32.82
N ASN A 85 -25.50 29.76 -33.67
CA ASN A 85 -24.94 28.57 -34.29
C ASN A 85 -24.03 28.97 -35.47
N GLY A 86 -22.78 28.58 -35.40
CA GLY A 86 -21.79 28.83 -36.44
C GLY A 86 -20.46 28.18 -36.14
N GLU A 87 -19.53 28.31 -37.07
CA GLU A 87 -18.17 27.82 -36.94
C GLU A 87 -17.28 28.93 -36.38
N PHE A 88 -16.54 28.62 -35.31
CA PHE A 88 -15.58 29.53 -34.71
C PHE A 88 -14.16 29.13 -35.12
N ASP A 89 -13.47 30.08 -35.73
CA ASP A 89 -12.02 30.02 -35.85
C ASP A 89 -11.41 30.74 -34.66
N ILE A 90 -10.97 29.97 -33.66
CA ILE A 90 -10.37 30.49 -32.42
C ILE A 90 -8.99 31.12 -32.70
N GLU A 91 -8.25 30.65 -33.70
CA GLU A 91 -6.92 31.17 -34.03
C GLU A 91 -7.00 32.56 -34.66
N ASN A 92 -7.97 32.77 -35.56
CA ASN A 92 -8.18 34.06 -36.23
C ASN A 92 -9.21 34.97 -35.53
N GLY A 93 -9.90 34.47 -34.49
CA GLY A 93 -10.91 35.22 -33.75
C GLY A 93 -12.17 35.53 -34.56
N THR A 94 -12.50 34.71 -35.56
CA THR A 94 -13.60 34.93 -36.50
C THR A 94 -14.73 33.93 -36.32
N PHE A 95 -15.98 34.42 -36.35
CA PHE A 95 -17.19 33.61 -36.29
C PHE A 95 -17.90 33.60 -37.65
N THR A 96 -18.21 32.41 -38.16
CA THR A 96 -18.96 32.21 -39.41
C THR A 96 -20.30 31.56 -39.11
N PRO A 97 -21.43 32.28 -39.22
CA PRO A 97 -22.76 31.72 -38.99
C PRO A 97 -23.07 30.60 -39.99
N ILE A 98 -23.61 29.47 -39.51
CA ILE A 98 -24.20 28.45 -40.39
C ILE A 98 -25.67 28.85 -40.58
N ALA A 99 -25.99 29.28 -41.80
CA ALA A 99 -27.35 29.68 -42.19
C ALA A 99 -28.35 28.52 -42.13
#